data_AF-A0A2V6FXU3-F1
#
_entry.id   AF-A0A2V6FXU3-F1
#
_cell.length_a   1.000
_cell.length_b   1.000
_cell.length_c   1.000
_cell.angle_alpha   90.00
_cell.angle_beta   90.00
_cell.angle_gamma   90.00
#
_symmetry.space_group_name_H-M   'P 1'
#
loop_
_entity.id
_entity.type
_entity.pdbx_description
1 polymer ?
#
loop_
_entity_poly.entity_id
_entity_poly.type
_entity_poly.pdbx_seq_one_letter_code
_entity_poly.pdbx_strand_id
1 'polypeptide(L)'
;MRKPSAFTKSGNSVVVAMLVTFVVTVLIAISANYTQQMSRIAKRSRAIDTAMEIGDGCLEMLFANWRNTYRSETATFLPTNYFYTTFYHPNSQPSTAPVPALIPTPPPSAFPSAPNYPDCITKYEIVATDPMLAPLPDPPPNNYYPPAGYGPGSSQFSYYYLASADISVPAPNANGTVTAKVRRVFEKKLNTPWTWAIFYNDLLEITPGSALGLTGPIHTNTSLYTGSSNLTVTNTVVNSISVLGTMGYVGSWTVGYAPGDTYHTAAPTAPSYPSGQPPAQENNFLPFGWNAAQIFNVSDTNGNNDGYREIIEVPGAGTTTRLTCG
;
A
#
# COMPACT_ATOMS: atom_id res chain seq x y z
N MET A 1 -62.24 82.71 -2.48
CA MET A 1 -61.35 81.68 -1.90
C MET A 1 -60.81 80.79 -3.02
N ARG A 2 -59.53 80.91 -3.38
CA ARG A 2 -58.85 80.01 -4.35
C ARG A 2 -58.30 78.80 -3.57
N LYS A 3 -58.72 77.59 -3.91
CA LYS A 3 -58.13 76.35 -3.38
C LYS A 3 -56.73 76.15 -4.02
N PRO A 4 -55.69 75.83 -3.24
CA PRO A 4 -54.39 75.48 -3.81
C PRO A 4 -54.48 74.10 -4.48
N SER A 5 -54.08 74.03 -5.75
CA SER A 5 -53.95 72.76 -6.47
C SER A 5 -52.74 71.99 -5.93
N ALA A 6 -52.97 70.85 -5.29
CA ALA A 6 -51.92 69.92 -4.93
C ALA A 6 -51.33 69.33 -6.23
N PHE A 7 -50.08 69.64 -6.53
CA PHE A 7 -49.31 68.98 -7.59
C PHE A 7 -48.98 67.56 -7.14
N THR A 8 -49.76 66.57 -7.59
CA THR A 8 -49.37 65.17 -7.51
C THR A 8 -48.26 64.94 -8.53
N LYS A 9 -47.01 64.79 -8.07
CA LYS A 9 -45.88 64.38 -8.92
C LYS A 9 -46.10 62.92 -9.34
N SER A 10 -46.74 62.70 -10.49
CA SER A 10 -46.80 61.38 -11.10
C SER A 10 -45.43 61.05 -11.70
N GLY A 11 -44.60 60.32 -10.95
CA GLY A 11 -43.37 59.75 -11.47
C GLY A 11 -43.68 58.83 -12.66
N ASN A 12 -42.85 58.91 -13.70
CA ASN A 12 -43.04 58.17 -14.95
C ASN A 12 -42.77 56.67 -14.71
N SER A 13 -43.82 55.90 -14.37
CA SER A 13 -43.76 54.48 -14.01
C SER A 13 -43.13 53.61 -15.09
N VAL A 14 -43.25 54.00 -16.35
CA VAL A 14 -42.64 53.31 -17.51
C VAL A 14 -41.11 53.38 -17.45
N VAL A 15 -40.54 54.53 -17.07
CA VAL A 15 -39.08 54.71 -16.97
C VAL A 15 -38.52 53.83 -15.84
N VAL A 16 -39.23 53.76 -14.70
CA VAL A 16 -38.85 52.90 -13.59
C VAL A 16 -38.91 51.42 -13.99
N ALA A 17 -39.96 50.99 -14.70
CA ALA A 17 -40.10 49.61 -15.17
C ALA A 17 -39.00 49.20 -16.16
N MET A 18 -38.62 50.09 -17.09
CA MET A 18 -37.52 49.83 -18.03
C MET A 18 -36.18 49.70 -17.30
N LEU A 19 -35.91 50.58 -16.33
CA LEU A 19 -34.66 50.56 -15.57
C LEU A 19 -34.57 49.29 -14.70
N VAL A 20 -35.66 48.88 -14.06
CA VAL A 20 -35.73 47.61 -13.31
C VAL A 20 -35.48 46.42 -14.24
N THR A 21 -36.13 46.37 -15.40
CA THR A 21 -35.94 45.26 -16.36
C THR A 21 -34.49 45.18 -16.85
N PHE A 22 -33.87 46.33 -17.15
CA PHE A 22 -32.46 46.38 -17.55
C PHE A 22 -31.53 45.84 -16.47
N VAL A 23 -31.68 46.31 -15.22
CA VAL A 23 -30.86 45.84 -14.09
C VAL A 23 -31.05 44.35 -13.85
N VAL A 24 -32.29 43.85 -13.86
CA VAL A 24 -32.57 42.41 -13.69
C VAL A 24 -31.93 41.58 -14.81
N THR A 25 -31.99 42.05 -16.06
CA THR A 25 -31.39 41.33 -17.20
C THR A 25 -29.87 41.25 -17.09
N VAL A 26 -29.22 42.34 -16.66
CA VAL A 26 -27.76 42.36 -16.40
C VAL A 26 -27.40 41.39 -15.26
N LEU A 27 -28.16 41.39 -14.17
CA LEU A 27 -27.93 40.47 -13.05
C LEU A 27 -28.11 39.00 -13.45
N ILE A 28 -29.11 38.68 -14.28
CA ILE A 28 -29.31 37.33 -14.83
C ILE A 28 -28.14 36.93 -15.73
N ALA A 29 -27.65 37.84 -16.57
CA ALA A 29 -26.49 37.55 -17.43
C ALA A 29 -25.23 37.25 -16.61
N ILE A 30 -24.98 38.02 -15.54
CA ILE A 30 -23.85 37.81 -14.63
C ILE A 30 -24.00 36.46 -13.90
N SER A 31 -25.19 36.17 -13.36
CA SER A 31 -25.44 34.93 -12.62
C SER A 31 -25.34 33.69 -13.52
N ALA A 32 -25.81 33.78 -14.76
CA ALA A 32 -25.71 32.71 -15.75
C ALA A 32 -24.24 32.42 -16.10
N ASN A 33 -23.43 33.46 -16.33
CA ASN A 33 -22.00 33.30 -16.61
C ASN A 33 -21.27 32.66 -15.43
N TYR A 34 -21.49 33.17 -14.21
CA TYR A 34 -20.91 32.61 -12.99
C TYR A 34 -21.30 31.13 -12.79
N THR A 35 -22.59 30.81 -12.97
CA THR A 35 -23.09 29.43 -12.84
C THR A 35 -22.48 28.50 -13.87
N GLN A 36 -22.30 28.95 -15.12
CA GLN A 36 -21.63 28.16 -16.16
C GLN A 36 -20.15 27.91 -15.82
N GLN A 37 -19.43 28.90 -15.32
CA GLN A 37 -18.04 28.74 -14.90
C GLN A 37 -17.93 27.75 -13.73
N MET A 38 -18.77 27.93 -12.70
CA MET A 38 -18.79 27.03 -11.54
C MET A 38 -19.16 25.60 -11.94
N SER A 39 -20.12 25.43 -12.85
CA SER A 39 -20.49 24.11 -13.40
C SER A 39 -19.33 23.43 -14.12
N ARG A 40 -18.54 24.17 -14.92
CA ARG A 40 -17.34 23.63 -15.58
C ARG A 40 -16.27 23.23 -14.58
N ILE A 41 -16.04 24.04 -13.55
CA ILE A 41 -15.07 23.74 -12.47
C ILE A 41 -15.50 22.48 -11.72
N ALA A 42 -16.76 22.39 -11.27
CA ALA A 42 -17.28 21.25 -10.53
C ALA A 42 -17.18 19.95 -11.34
N LYS A 43 -17.55 19.99 -12.62
CA LYS A 43 -17.43 18.83 -13.53
C LYS A 43 -15.96 18.45 -13.77
N ARG A 44 -15.05 19.42 -13.90
CA ARG A 44 -13.60 19.15 -14.03
C ARG A 44 -13.04 18.53 -12.75
N SER A 45 -13.45 18.99 -11.58
CA SER A 45 -13.05 18.40 -10.29
C SER A 45 -13.45 16.94 -10.23
N ARG A 46 -14.72 16.62 -10.53
CA ARG A 46 -15.20 15.23 -10.58
C ARG A 46 -14.41 14.37 -11.56
N ALA A 47 -14.04 14.92 -12.72
CA ALA A 47 -13.20 14.21 -13.69
C ALA A 47 -11.79 13.91 -13.12
N ILE A 48 -11.19 14.84 -12.39
CA ILE A 48 -9.92 14.59 -11.68
C ILE A 48 -10.09 13.48 -10.64
N ASP A 49 -11.12 13.57 -9.81
CA ASP A 49 -11.39 12.59 -8.75
C ASP A 49 -11.58 11.19 -9.34
N THR A 50 -12.40 11.06 -10.39
CA THR A 50 -12.59 9.78 -11.10
C THR A 50 -11.28 9.26 -11.72
N ALA A 51 -10.46 10.12 -12.33
CA ALA A 51 -9.19 9.69 -12.91
C ALA A 51 -8.20 9.21 -11.83
N MET A 52 -8.20 9.84 -10.66
CA MET A 52 -7.39 9.43 -9.51
C MET A 52 -7.87 8.09 -8.93
N GLU A 53 -9.17 7.91 -8.73
CA GLU A 53 -9.74 6.65 -8.24
C GLU A 53 -9.41 5.46 -9.14
N ILE A 54 -9.54 5.63 -10.47
CA ILE A 54 -9.15 4.60 -11.45
C ILE A 54 -7.64 4.37 -11.38
N GLY A 55 -6.84 5.44 -11.28
CA GLY A 55 -5.39 5.37 -11.21
C GLY A 55 -4.90 4.60 -9.98
N ASP A 56 -5.49 4.86 -8.81
CA ASP A 56 -5.19 4.14 -7.58
C ASP A 56 -5.58 2.67 -7.67
N GLY A 57 -6.77 2.35 -8.19
CA GLY A 57 -7.17 0.95 -8.43
C GLY A 57 -6.23 0.22 -9.41
N CYS A 58 -5.74 0.91 -10.44
CA CYS A 58 -4.72 0.39 -11.35
C CYS A 58 -3.41 0.10 -10.61
N LEU A 59 -2.96 0.99 -9.73
CA LEU A 59 -1.75 0.78 -8.94
C LEU A 59 -1.89 -0.39 -7.94
N GLU A 60 -3.04 -0.57 -7.31
CA GLU A 60 -3.30 -1.74 -6.46
C GLU A 60 -3.24 -3.04 -7.26
N MET A 61 -3.78 -3.04 -8.48
CA MET A 61 -3.71 -4.21 -9.35
C MET A 61 -2.28 -4.47 -9.85
N LEU A 62 -1.51 -3.43 -10.18
CA LEU A 62 -0.08 -3.56 -10.47
C LEU A 62 0.68 -4.13 -9.26
N PHE A 63 0.38 -3.66 -8.05
CA PHE A 63 1.02 -4.17 -6.84
C PHE A 63 0.67 -5.65 -6.59
N ALA A 64 -0.59 -6.04 -6.77
CA ALA A 64 -1.02 -7.43 -6.64
C ALA A 64 -0.32 -8.34 -7.66
N ASN A 65 -0.21 -7.91 -8.92
CA ASN A 65 0.49 -8.64 -9.96
C ASN A 65 2.00 -8.70 -9.70
N TRP A 66 2.62 -7.59 -9.32
CA TRP A 66 4.02 -7.52 -8.91
C TRP A 66 4.33 -8.50 -7.78
N ARG A 67 3.49 -8.52 -6.74
CA ARG A 67 3.58 -9.50 -5.66
C ARG A 67 3.44 -10.92 -6.18
N ASN A 68 2.50 -11.19 -7.09
CA ASN A 68 2.31 -12.53 -7.65
C ASN A 68 3.51 -12.99 -8.48
N THR A 69 4.11 -12.13 -9.31
CA THR A 69 5.36 -12.44 -10.02
C THR A 69 6.48 -12.78 -9.04
N TYR A 70 6.57 -12.05 -7.93
CA TYR A 70 7.55 -12.36 -6.89
C TYR A 70 7.23 -13.59 -6.05
N ARG A 71 5.99 -14.11 -6.09
CA ARG A 71 5.66 -15.41 -5.47
C ARG A 71 6.24 -16.58 -6.26
N SER A 72 6.38 -16.47 -7.57
CA SER A 72 7.02 -17.51 -8.40
C SER A 72 8.55 -17.42 -8.39
N GLU A 73 9.12 -16.25 -8.06
CA GLU A 73 10.56 -15.97 -8.12
C GLU A 73 11.04 -15.34 -6.79
N THR A 74 11.08 -16.16 -5.74
CA THR A 74 11.26 -15.68 -4.36
C THR A 74 12.69 -15.22 -4.06
N ALA A 75 13.69 -15.92 -4.60
CA ALA A 75 15.12 -15.72 -4.30
C ALA A 75 15.84 -14.71 -5.21
N THR A 76 15.21 -14.30 -6.32
CA THR A 76 15.81 -13.41 -7.31
C THR A 76 15.12 -12.05 -7.31
N PHE A 77 15.84 -11.04 -7.78
CA PHE A 77 15.26 -9.73 -8.10
C PHE A 77 14.97 -9.73 -9.58
N LEU A 78 13.89 -9.07 -9.96
CA LEU A 78 13.42 -9.15 -11.32
C LEU A 78 13.71 -7.83 -12.06
N PRO A 79 14.33 -7.87 -13.24
CA PRO A 79 14.42 -6.73 -14.12
C PRO A 79 13.04 -6.33 -14.69
N THR A 80 12.97 -5.14 -15.29
CA THR A 80 11.74 -4.56 -15.87
C THR A 80 11.02 -5.50 -16.83
N ASN A 81 11.75 -6.33 -17.59
CA ASN A 81 11.19 -7.27 -18.55
C ASN A 81 10.33 -8.40 -17.94
N TYR A 82 10.36 -8.59 -16.62
CA TYR A 82 9.45 -9.50 -15.91
C TYR A 82 8.06 -8.91 -15.66
N PHE A 83 7.86 -7.62 -15.88
CA PHE A 83 6.60 -6.92 -15.61
C PHE A 83 5.94 -6.41 -16.89
N TYR A 84 5.80 -7.31 -17.86
CA TYR A 84 5.20 -7.02 -19.16
C TYR A 84 3.70 -6.69 -19.01
N THR A 85 3.24 -5.60 -19.63
CA THR A 85 1.82 -5.22 -19.69
C THR A 85 1.39 -4.99 -21.14
N THR A 86 0.10 -4.77 -21.41
CA THR A 86 -0.37 -4.44 -22.77
C THR A 86 0.00 -3.03 -23.21
N PHE A 87 0.29 -2.14 -22.26
CA PHE A 87 0.63 -0.74 -22.50
C PHE A 87 2.13 -0.49 -22.50
N TYR A 88 2.90 -1.47 -22.02
CA TYR A 88 4.34 -1.38 -21.92
C TYR A 88 4.95 -2.75 -22.20
N HIS A 89 5.66 -2.80 -23.33
CA HIS A 89 6.30 -3.99 -23.86
C HIS A 89 7.81 -3.81 -23.79
N PRO A 90 8.46 -4.29 -22.71
CA PRO A 90 9.90 -4.21 -22.63
C PRO A 90 10.54 -5.00 -23.79
N ASN A 91 11.52 -4.39 -24.45
CA ASN A 91 12.01 -4.78 -25.79
C ASN A 91 12.76 -6.13 -25.82
N SER A 92 12.86 -6.85 -24.71
CA SER A 92 13.41 -8.21 -24.65
C SER A 92 12.85 -8.96 -23.45
N GLN A 93 11.85 -9.82 -23.66
CA GLN A 93 11.48 -10.79 -22.63
C GLN A 93 12.68 -11.69 -22.30
N PRO A 94 12.85 -12.13 -21.04
CA PRO A 94 13.90 -13.08 -20.70
C PRO A 94 13.78 -14.31 -21.61
N SER A 95 14.87 -14.71 -22.28
CA SER A 95 14.89 -15.91 -23.14
C SER A 95 14.88 -17.21 -22.35
N THR A 96 15.00 -17.12 -21.02
CA THR A 96 14.91 -18.24 -20.09
C THR A 96 13.46 -18.45 -19.70
N ALA A 97 12.89 -19.58 -20.14
CA ALA A 97 11.59 -20.04 -19.66
C ALA A 97 11.59 -20.20 -18.13
N PRO A 98 10.49 -19.87 -17.44
CA PRO A 98 9.20 -19.49 -17.98
C PRO A 98 9.12 -18.01 -18.38
N VAL A 99 8.53 -17.77 -19.56
CA VAL A 99 8.19 -16.42 -20.01
C VAL A 99 7.17 -15.81 -19.02
N PRO A 100 7.42 -14.63 -18.46
CA PRO A 100 6.47 -13.97 -17.56
C PRO A 100 5.12 -13.80 -18.25
N ALA A 101 4.05 -14.23 -17.59
CA ALA A 101 2.69 -14.00 -18.08
C ALA A 101 2.45 -12.48 -18.19
N LEU A 102 1.78 -12.07 -19.27
CA LEU A 102 1.32 -10.70 -19.44
C LEU A 102 0.48 -10.28 -18.22
N ILE A 103 0.88 -9.21 -17.54
CA ILE A 103 0.08 -8.58 -16.50
C ILE A 103 -1.16 -8.00 -17.21
N PRO A 104 -2.37 -8.53 -16.92
CA PRO A 104 -3.56 -8.06 -17.59
C PRO A 104 -3.84 -6.62 -17.17
N THR A 105 -4.42 -5.85 -18.08
CA THR A 105 -5.09 -4.61 -17.71
C THR A 105 -6.35 -4.94 -16.93
N PRO A 106 -6.81 -4.04 -16.06
CA PRO A 106 -8.00 -4.33 -15.28
C PRO A 106 -9.18 -4.60 -16.23
N PRO A 107 -10.10 -5.52 -15.92
CA PRO A 107 -11.28 -5.71 -16.75
C PRO A 107 -12.24 -4.51 -16.59
N PRO A 108 -13.12 -4.23 -17.57
CA PRO A 108 -14.15 -3.19 -17.42
C PRO A 108 -15.02 -3.34 -16.17
N SER A 109 -15.21 -4.58 -15.69
CA SER A 109 -15.92 -4.87 -14.45
C SER A 109 -15.22 -4.35 -13.19
N ALA A 110 -13.91 -4.08 -13.23
CA ALA A 110 -13.17 -3.50 -12.11
C ALA A 110 -13.49 -2.01 -11.92
N PHE A 111 -13.90 -1.32 -13.00
CA PHE A 111 -14.25 0.10 -12.99
C PHE A 111 -15.57 0.34 -13.73
N PRO A 112 -16.71 -0.12 -13.19
CA PRO A 112 -18.01 -0.07 -13.87
C PRO A 112 -18.50 1.37 -14.12
N SER A 113 -17.97 2.35 -13.37
CA SER A 113 -18.26 3.78 -13.51
C SER A 113 -17.27 4.54 -14.41
N ALA A 114 -16.22 3.88 -14.91
CA ALA A 114 -15.19 4.55 -15.70
C ALA A 114 -15.70 4.88 -17.11
N PRO A 115 -15.70 6.16 -17.51
CA PRO A 115 -16.07 6.54 -18.87
C PRO A 115 -15.00 6.06 -19.87
N ASN A 116 -15.42 5.40 -20.94
CA ASN A 116 -14.55 4.93 -22.04
C ASN A 116 -13.43 3.98 -21.58
N TYR A 117 -13.72 3.10 -20.61
CA TYR A 117 -12.81 2.03 -20.24
C TYR A 117 -12.71 0.96 -21.36
N PRO A 118 -11.53 0.38 -21.68
CA PRO A 118 -10.20 0.60 -21.09
C PRO A 118 -9.41 1.75 -21.72
N ASP A 119 -9.94 2.43 -22.73
CA ASP A 119 -9.24 3.46 -23.51
C ASP A 119 -8.83 4.69 -22.66
N CYS A 120 -9.43 4.86 -21.48
CA CYS A 120 -9.01 5.86 -20.51
C CYS A 120 -7.61 5.58 -19.92
N ILE A 121 -7.11 4.34 -19.97
CA ILE A 121 -5.75 4.00 -19.52
C ILE A 121 -4.78 4.25 -20.69
N THR A 122 -3.82 5.15 -20.48
CA THR A 122 -2.81 5.51 -21.51
C THR A 122 -1.41 5.02 -21.14
N LYS A 123 -1.17 4.73 -19.86
CA LYS A 123 0.06 4.15 -19.35
C LYS A 123 -0.28 3.19 -18.21
N TYR A 124 0.36 2.03 -18.19
CA TYR A 124 0.16 1.01 -17.16
C TYR A 124 1.40 0.10 -17.12
N GLU A 125 2.33 0.33 -16.21
CA GLU A 125 3.63 -0.36 -16.22
C GLU A 125 4.27 -0.44 -14.84
N ILE A 126 5.26 -1.35 -14.71
CA ILE A 126 6.18 -1.42 -13.59
C ILE A 126 7.60 -1.40 -14.17
N VAL A 127 8.41 -0.47 -13.69
CA VAL A 127 9.80 -0.32 -14.15
C VAL A 127 10.73 -0.50 -12.97
N ALA A 128 11.76 -1.34 -13.12
CA ALA A 128 12.83 -1.46 -12.14
C ALA A 128 13.64 -0.15 -12.10
N THR A 129 13.96 0.34 -10.90
CA THR A 129 14.70 1.60 -10.72
C THR A 129 15.97 1.39 -9.93
N ASP A 130 16.86 2.38 -9.97
CA ASP A 130 17.92 2.48 -8.98
C ASP A 130 17.38 2.98 -7.61
N PRO A 131 18.21 2.98 -6.55
CA PRO A 131 17.84 3.55 -5.25
C PRO A 131 17.52 5.05 -5.26
N MET A 132 17.88 5.78 -6.31
CA MET A 132 17.52 7.18 -6.54
C MET A 132 16.23 7.32 -7.38
N LEU A 133 15.52 6.21 -7.60
CA LEU A 133 14.28 6.09 -8.37
C LEU A 133 14.43 6.44 -9.87
N ALA A 134 15.65 6.44 -10.40
CA ALA A 134 15.86 6.59 -11.83
C ALA A 134 15.50 5.26 -12.53
N PRO A 135 14.72 5.29 -13.62
CA PRO A 135 14.36 4.08 -14.35
C PRO A 135 15.61 3.45 -14.97
N LEU A 136 15.73 2.13 -14.83
CA LEU A 136 16.81 1.38 -15.45
C LEU A 136 16.53 1.18 -16.95
N PRO A 137 17.57 1.16 -17.79
CA PRO A 137 17.41 0.97 -19.23
C PRO A 137 16.80 -0.40 -19.59
N ASP A 138 16.00 -0.41 -20.65
CA ASP A 138 15.36 -1.59 -21.23
C ASP A 138 15.60 -1.68 -22.76
N PRO A 139 16.11 -2.80 -23.31
CA PRO A 139 16.51 -4.01 -22.60
C PRO A 139 17.76 -3.77 -21.77
N PRO A 140 17.89 -4.38 -20.58
CA PRO A 140 19.08 -4.21 -19.77
C PRO A 140 20.26 -4.86 -20.51
N PRO A 141 21.39 -4.16 -20.74
CA PRO A 141 22.60 -4.84 -21.16
C PRO A 141 22.96 -5.87 -20.07
N ASN A 142 22.95 -7.16 -20.43
CA ASN A 142 23.35 -8.31 -19.59
C ASN A 142 22.49 -8.61 -18.33
N ASN A 143 21.15 -8.69 -18.43
CA ASN A 143 20.29 -9.07 -17.28
C ASN A 143 20.57 -8.22 -16.02
N TYR A 144 20.64 -6.90 -16.20
CA TYR A 144 20.90 -5.96 -15.12
C TYR A 144 19.78 -6.03 -14.07
N TYR A 145 20.04 -6.73 -12.98
CA TYR A 145 19.23 -6.68 -11.78
C TYR A 145 19.20 -5.25 -11.25
N PRO A 146 18.09 -4.79 -10.65
CA PRO A 146 18.07 -3.47 -10.05
C PRO A 146 19.18 -3.37 -9.00
N PRO A 147 19.91 -2.24 -8.92
CA PRO A 147 20.94 -2.10 -7.91
C PRO A 147 20.29 -2.05 -6.52
N ALA A 148 20.91 -2.73 -5.57
CA ALA A 148 20.47 -2.72 -4.18
C ALA A 148 20.63 -1.33 -3.55
N GLY A 149 19.59 -0.87 -2.86
CA GLY A 149 19.68 0.17 -1.84
C GLY A 149 20.19 -0.45 -0.56
N TYR A 150 21.31 0.06 -0.04
CA TYR A 150 21.94 -0.43 1.17
C TYR A 150 21.44 0.37 2.37
N GLY A 151 20.96 -0.32 3.41
CA GLY A 151 20.74 0.29 4.71
C GLY A 151 22.05 0.52 5.48
N PRO A 152 21.99 1.02 6.73
CA PRO A 152 23.17 1.19 7.59
C PRO A 152 23.91 -0.12 7.93
N GLY A 153 23.32 -1.29 7.65
CA GLY A 153 23.91 -2.60 7.88
C GLY A 153 24.19 -3.35 6.58
N SER A 154 25.24 -4.18 6.58
CA SER A 154 25.73 -4.94 5.41
C SER A 154 24.86 -6.15 5.01
N SER A 155 23.69 -6.34 5.62
CA SER A 155 22.82 -7.51 5.44
C SER A 155 21.35 -7.15 5.16
N GLN A 156 21.06 -5.87 4.94
CA GLN A 156 19.72 -5.38 4.60
C GLN A 156 19.78 -4.66 3.27
N PHE A 157 19.02 -5.15 2.30
CA PHE A 157 18.99 -4.60 0.95
C PHE A 157 17.56 -4.40 0.49
N SER A 158 17.33 -3.28 -0.20
CA SER A 158 16.05 -2.93 -0.78
C SER A 158 16.17 -2.72 -2.28
N TYR A 159 15.18 -3.18 -3.02
CA TYR A 159 15.10 -3.00 -4.47
C TYR A 159 13.81 -2.28 -4.79
N TYR A 160 13.91 -1.30 -5.69
CA TYR A 160 12.84 -0.36 -5.95
C TYR A 160 12.26 -0.54 -7.37
N TYR A 161 10.95 -0.40 -7.44
CA TYR A 161 10.17 -0.50 -8.67
C TYR A 161 9.20 0.67 -8.73
N LEU A 162 9.15 1.37 -9.86
CA LEU A 162 8.20 2.44 -10.08
C LEU A 162 7.00 1.91 -10.87
N ALA A 163 5.86 1.79 -10.20
CA ALA A 163 4.58 1.51 -10.84
C ALA A 163 3.92 2.81 -11.31
N SER A 164 3.39 2.78 -12.53
CA SER A 164 2.84 3.95 -13.19
C SER A 164 1.50 3.66 -13.86
N ALA A 165 0.51 4.51 -13.59
CA ALA A 165 -0.75 4.55 -14.32
C ALA A 165 -1.06 5.98 -14.79
N ASP A 166 -1.33 6.17 -16.09
CA ASP A 166 -1.82 7.45 -16.64
C ASP A 166 -3.26 7.27 -17.11
N ILE A 167 -4.18 8.00 -16.48
CA ILE A 167 -5.62 7.90 -16.73
C ILE A 167 -6.12 9.20 -17.34
N SER A 168 -6.69 9.10 -18.54
CA SER A 168 -7.30 10.20 -19.27
C SER A 168 -8.81 10.04 -19.31
N VAL A 169 -9.54 10.96 -18.69
CA VAL A 169 -11.01 10.99 -18.71
C VAL A 169 -11.52 12.22 -19.45
N PRO A 170 -12.73 12.15 -20.05
CA PRO A 170 -13.36 13.31 -20.68
C PRO A 170 -13.66 14.42 -19.66
N ALA A 171 -13.41 15.67 -20.07
CA ALA A 171 -13.73 16.88 -19.32
C ALA A 171 -14.81 17.68 -20.05
N PRO A 172 -15.59 18.53 -19.35
CA PRO A 172 -16.64 19.35 -19.96
C PRO A 172 -16.05 20.48 -20.82
N ASN A 173 -15.70 20.16 -22.06
CA ASN A 173 -15.51 21.03 -23.23
C ASN A 173 -15.41 20.10 -24.45
N ALA A 174 -15.76 20.57 -25.65
CA ALA A 174 -15.96 19.71 -26.84
C ALA A 174 -14.84 18.70 -27.13
N ASN A 175 -13.58 18.97 -26.73
CA ASN A 175 -12.43 18.06 -26.86
C ASN A 175 -11.53 18.04 -25.60
N GLY A 176 -12.02 18.47 -24.43
CA GLY A 176 -11.19 18.57 -23.23
C GLY A 176 -11.00 17.22 -22.56
N THR A 177 -9.77 16.85 -22.21
CA THR A 177 -9.48 15.68 -21.34
C THR A 177 -8.76 16.14 -20.08
N VAL A 178 -8.97 15.39 -19.00
CA VAL A 178 -8.18 15.49 -17.77
C VAL A 178 -7.34 14.23 -17.68
N THR A 179 -6.02 14.40 -17.53
CA THR A 179 -5.10 13.28 -17.31
C THR A 179 -4.57 13.32 -15.89
N ALA A 180 -4.85 12.27 -15.12
CA ALA A 180 -4.18 12.01 -13.85
C ALA A 180 -2.99 11.08 -14.09
N LYS A 181 -1.84 11.41 -13.52
CA LYS A 181 -0.63 10.59 -13.56
C LYS A 181 -0.32 10.12 -12.16
N VAL A 182 -0.61 8.85 -11.87
CA VAL A 182 -0.42 8.28 -10.54
C VAL A 182 0.79 7.36 -10.56
N ARG A 183 1.63 7.47 -9.54
CA ARG A 183 2.90 6.75 -9.41
C ARG A 183 3.01 6.20 -7.99
N ARG A 184 3.53 4.98 -7.86
CA ARG A 184 3.87 4.41 -6.55
C ARG A 184 5.17 3.63 -6.65
N VAL A 185 5.99 3.75 -5.62
CA VAL A 185 7.21 2.95 -5.49
C VAL A 185 6.85 1.67 -4.76
N PHE A 186 7.18 0.53 -5.36
CA PHE A 186 7.16 -0.75 -4.69
C PHE A 186 8.58 -1.10 -4.24
N GLU A 187 8.70 -1.56 -3.01
CA GLU A 187 9.97 -1.96 -2.41
C GLU A 187 9.93 -3.46 -2.12
N LYS A 188 10.90 -4.21 -2.67
CA LYS A 188 11.24 -5.54 -2.19
C LYS A 188 12.41 -5.41 -1.24
N LYS A 189 12.14 -5.61 0.06
CA LYS A 189 13.16 -5.60 1.11
C LYS A 189 13.54 -7.03 1.50
N LEU A 190 14.83 -7.29 1.58
CA LEU A 190 15.36 -8.50 2.19
C LEU A 190 16.02 -8.17 3.50
N ASN A 191 15.53 -8.81 4.55
CA ASN A 191 16.11 -8.79 5.87
C ASN A 191 16.64 -10.18 6.21
N THR A 192 17.78 -10.21 6.89
CA THR A 192 18.27 -11.46 7.48
C THR A 192 17.43 -11.85 8.70
N PRO A 193 16.97 -13.10 8.82
CA PRO A 193 16.28 -13.56 10.03
C PRO A 193 17.16 -13.46 11.29
N TRP A 194 18.48 -13.39 11.12
CA TRP A 194 19.45 -13.33 12.20
C TRP A 194 19.58 -11.95 12.86
N THR A 195 18.81 -10.94 12.40
CA THR A 195 18.76 -9.65 13.10
C THR A 195 17.81 -9.64 14.29
N TRP A 196 16.87 -10.59 14.37
CA TRP A 196 15.90 -10.65 15.46
C TRP A 196 16.39 -11.52 16.61
N ALA A 197 16.22 -11.03 17.84
CA ALA A 197 16.44 -11.82 19.05
C ALA A 197 15.34 -12.87 19.21
N ILE A 198 14.11 -12.50 18.89
CA ILE A 198 12.96 -13.40 18.81
C ILE A 198 12.15 -13.01 17.58
N PHE A 199 11.89 -13.98 16.71
CA PHE A 199 10.97 -13.84 15.59
C PHE A 199 9.94 -14.95 15.68
N TYR A 200 8.66 -14.60 15.68
CA TYR A 200 7.57 -15.56 15.73
C TYR A 200 6.55 -15.26 14.64
N ASN A 201 6.13 -16.29 13.89
CA ASN A 201 5.14 -16.07 12.83
C ASN A 201 3.71 -15.98 13.38
N ASP A 202 3.43 -16.62 14.51
CA ASP A 202 2.09 -16.69 15.07
C ASP A 202 1.99 -15.84 16.33
N LEU A 203 0.99 -16.08 17.18
CA LEU A 203 0.81 -15.32 18.42
C LEU A 203 2.02 -15.51 19.32
N LEU A 204 2.60 -14.40 19.77
CA LEU A 204 3.74 -14.43 20.69
C LEU A 204 3.28 -13.98 22.07
N GLU A 205 3.38 -14.88 23.05
CA GLU A 205 3.21 -14.56 24.46
C GLU A 205 4.56 -14.65 25.18
N ILE A 206 4.90 -13.60 25.94
CA ILE A 206 6.12 -13.56 26.78
C ILE A 206 5.74 -13.14 28.19
N THR A 207 5.67 -14.13 29.09
CA THR A 207 5.28 -13.96 30.50
C THR A 207 6.28 -14.66 31.44
N PRO A 208 7.48 -14.09 31.66
CA PRO A 208 8.48 -14.75 32.49
C PRO A 208 8.11 -14.68 33.99
N GLY A 209 8.21 -15.83 34.67
CA GLY A 209 7.99 -15.94 36.12
C GLY A 209 9.16 -15.40 36.97
N SER A 210 10.37 -15.36 36.40
CA SER A 210 11.57 -14.74 36.98
C SER A 210 12.09 -13.61 36.09
N ALA A 211 13.02 -12.79 36.57
CA ALA A 211 13.63 -11.73 35.76
C ALA A 211 14.21 -12.27 34.44
N LEU A 212 13.78 -11.72 33.31
CA LEU A 212 14.24 -12.04 31.96
C LEU A 212 14.64 -10.75 31.23
N GLY A 213 15.92 -10.64 30.88
CA GLY A 213 16.44 -9.56 30.04
C GLY A 213 16.62 -10.02 28.60
N LEU A 214 15.98 -9.34 27.65
CA LEU A 214 16.14 -9.57 26.22
C LEU A 214 16.80 -8.35 25.56
N THR A 215 17.85 -8.61 24.79
CA THR A 215 18.57 -7.57 24.04
C THR A 215 18.37 -7.78 22.55
N GLY A 216 17.83 -6.78 21.86
CA GLY A 216 17.61 -6.81 20.41
C GLY A 216 16.13 -6.83 20.01
N PRO A 217 15.84 -6.78 18.69
CA PRO A 217 14.48 -6.64 18.20
C PRO A 217 13.70 -7.95 18.34
N ILE A 218 12.46 -7.84 18.77
CA ILE A 218 11.51 -8.93 18.96
C ILE A 218 10.34 -8.68 18.01
N HIS A 219 9.92 -9.66 17.22
CA HIS A 219 8.83 -9.49 16.26
C HIS A 219 7.84 -10.65 16.28
N THR A 220 6.56 -10.34 16.18
CA THR A 220 5.50 -11.30 15.83
C THR A 220 4.69 -10.83 14.62
N ASN A 221 4.45 -11.73 13.67
CA ASN A 221 3.57 -11.46 12.52
C ASN A 221 2.08 -11.43 12.90
N THR A 222 1.73 -11.61 14.17
CA THR A 222 0.35 -11.51 14.67
C THR A 222 0.26 -10.63 15.92
N SER A 223 -0.46 -11.05 16.97
CA SER A 223 -0.59 -10.29 18.22
C SER A 223 0.48 -10.67 19.24
N LEU A 224 0.91 -9.67 19.99
CA LEU A 224 1.90 -9.76 21.07
C LEU A 224 1.20 -9.66 22.43
N TYR A 225 1.45 -10.61 23.31
CA TYR A 225 0.96 -10.63 24.69
C TYR A 225 2.13 -10.55 25.66
N THR A 226 2.08 -9.59 26.58
CA THR A 226 3.08 -9.46 27.64
C THR A 226 2.39 -9.41 29.00
N GLY A 227 2.72 -10.35 29.88
CA GLY A 227 1.98 -10.51 31.14
C GLY A 227 2.77 -10.23 32.41
N SER A 228 4.05 -9.83 32.31
CA SER A 228 4.95 -9.75 33.47
C SER A 228 5.91 -8.56 33.43
N SER A 229 6.01 -7.85 34.55
CA SER A 229 7.04 -6.81 34.80
C SER A 229 8.45 -7.37 34.99
N ASN A 230 8.59 -8.69 35.08
CA ASN A 230 9.89 -9.36 35.09
C ASN A 230 10.55 -9.39 33.70
N LEU A 231 9.81 -9.07 32.63
CA LEU A 231 10.38 -8.93 31.29
C LEU A 231 10.99 -7.53 31.13
N THR A 232 12.28 -7.48 30.79
CA THR A 232 12.97 -6.25 30.40
C THR A 232 13.52 -6.40 28.98
N VAL A 233 13.11 -5.51 28.08
CA VAL A 233 13.65 -5.43 26.72
C VAL A 233 14.60 -4.24 26.62
N THR A 234 15.77 -4.45 26.03
CA THR A 234 16.81 -3.44 25.87
C THR A 234 17.27 -3.33 24.42
N ASN A 235 17.77 -2.14 24.06
CA ASN A 235 18.29 -1.88 22.72
C ASN A 235 19.64 -2.55 22.50
N THR A 236 19.87 -3.00 21.27
CA THR A 236 21.22 -3.36 20.82
C THR A 236 21.91 -2.10 20.31
N VAL A 237 23.07 -1.77 20.90
CA VAL A 237 23.96 -0.73 20.35
C VAL A 237 24.95 -1.42 19.42
N VAL A 238 24.89 -1.11 18.11
CA VAL A 238 25.88 -1.56 17.14
C VAL A 238 26.61 -0.32 16.62
N ASN A 239 27.93 -0.25 16.80
CA ASN A 239 28.78 0.85 16.31
C ASN A 239 28.29 2.25 16.71
N SER A 240 27.87 2.43 17.97
CA SER A 240 27.33 3.71 18.50
C SER A 240 26.02 4.18 17.84
N ILE A 241 25.41 3.35 17.00
CA ILE A 241 24.06 3.55 16.49
C ILE A 241 23.16 2.62 17.32
N SER A 242 22.24 3.22 18.07
CA SER A 242 21.18 2.47 18.76
C SER A 242 20.29 1.85 17.69
N VAL A 243 20.47 0.56 17.42
CA VAL A 243 19.51 -0.21 16.63
C VAL A 243 18.36 -0.49 17.59
N LEU A 244 17.23 0.18 17.35
CA LEU A 244 16.08 0.18 18.24
C LEU A 244 15.67 -1.28 18.54
N GLY A 245 15.74 -1.67 19.81
CA GLY A 245 15.20 -2.92 20.33
C GLY A 245 13.70 -2.72 20.54
N THR A 246 12.96 -2.67 19.43
CA THR A 246 11.51 -2.60 19.49
C THR A 246 10.93 -3.99 19.63
N MET A 247 9.88 -4.08 20.44
CA MET A 247 8.91 -5.17 20.35
C MET A 247 7.92 -4.80 19.25
N GLY A 248 7.99 -5.53 18.13
CA GLY A 248 7.13 -5.38 16.97
C GLY A 248 5.99 -6.37 16.96
N TYR A 249 4.81 -5.94 16.52
CA TYR A 249 3.64 -6.79 16.29
C TYR A 249 2.86 -6.31 15.06
N VAL A 250 2.15 -7.21 14.37
CA VAL A 250 1.29 -6.82 13.24
C VAL A 250 -0.15 -6.60 13.67
N GLY A 251 -0.64 -7.47 14.55
CA GLY A 251 -2.01 -7.46 15.06
C GLY A 251 -2.19 -6.42 16.16
N SER A 252 -2.27 -6.89 17.40
CA SER A 252 -2.41 -6.03 18.58
C SER A 252 -1.35 -6.35 19.63
N TRP A 253 -1.01 -5.37 20.46
CA TRP A 253 -0.27 -5.59 21.69
C TRP A 253 -1.20 -5.46 22.89
N THR A 254 -1.18 -6.48 23.76
CA THR A 254 -1.96 -6.50 25.00
C THR A 254 -1.05 -6.77 26.18
N VAL A 255 -1.17 -5.95 27.23
CA VAL A 255 -0.65 -6.31 28.56
C VAL A 255 -1.65 -7.27 29.18
N GLY A 256 -1.34 -8.56 29.11
CA GLY A 256 -2.30 -9.63 29.37
C GLY A 256 -1.77 -10.98 28.88
N TYR A 257 -2.53 -12.03 29.16
CA TYR A 257 -2.25 -13.38 28.68
C TYR A 257 -2.96 -13.66 27.36
N ALA A 258 -2.44 -14.60 26.57
CA ALA A 258 -3.06 -14.96 25.31
C ALA A 258 -4.47 -15.55 25.54
N PRO A 259 -5.41 -15.41 24.58
CA PRO A 259 -6.70 -16.07 24.66
C PRO A 259 -6.54 -17.58 24.82
N GLY A 260 -7.15 -18.15 25.87
CA GLY A 260 -7.06 -19.57 26.18
C GLY A 260 -5.89 -19.98 27.08
N ASP A 261 -5.07 -19.02 27.54
CA ASP A 261 -4.05 -19.31 28.54
C ASP A 261 -4.68 -19.63 29.91
N THR A 262 -4.44 -20.86 30.38
CA THR A 262 -4.86 -21.35 31.70
C THR A 262 -3.68 -21.54 32.67
N TYR A 263 -2.45 -21.33 32.21
CA TYR A 263 -1.23 -21.55 32.98
C TYR A 263 -0.91 -20.34 33.85
N HIS A 264 -1.16 -19.13 33.35
CA HIS A 264 -0.95 -17.91 34.13
C HIS A 264 -2.26 -17.45 34.79
N THR A 265 -2.21 -17.27 36.11
CA THR A 265 -3.37 -16.87 36.94
C THR A 265 -3.13 -15.58 37.73
N ALA A 266 -1.90 -15.06 37.69
CA ALA A 266 -1.56 -13.81 38.36
C ALA A 266 -2.18 -12.61 37.64
N ALA A 267 -2.22 -11.45 38.29
CA ALA A 267 -2.62 -10.22 37.62
C ALA A 267 -1.54 -9.83 36.59
N PRO A 268 -1.88 -9.63 35.29
CA PRO A 268 -0.91 -9.23 34.29
C PRO A 268 -0.28 -7.88 34.64
N THR A 269 1.02 -7.77 34.41
CA THR A 269 1.79 -6.53 34.62
C THR A 269 2.58 -6.18 33.36
N ALA A 270 2.76 -4.88 33.12
CA ALA A 270 3.45 -4.41 31.92
C ALA A 270 4.96 -4.70 32.00
N PRO A 271 5.61 -5.05 30.87
CA PRO A 271 7.06 -5.24 30.82
C PRO A 271 7.80 -3.89 30.89
N SER A 272 9.10 -3.95 31.15
CA SER A 272 10.01 -2.81 31.04
C SER A 272 10.61 -2.73 29.64
N TYR A 273 10.60 -1.54 29.04
CA TYR A 273 11.19 -1.24 27.73
C TYR A 273 11.82 0.16 27.75
N PRO A 274 12.70 0.50 26.78
CA PRO A 274 13.39 1.78 26.77
C PRO A 274 12.42 2.97 26.68
N SER A 275 12.77 4.08 27.34
CA SER A 275 11.95 5.29 27.34
C SER A 275 11.69 5.78 25.92
N GLY A 276 10.42 6.08 25.61
CA GLY A 276 9.97 6.51 24.29
C GLY A 276 9.91 5.40 23.23
N GLN A 277 10.07 4.13 23.62
CA GLN A 277 10.06 2.98 22.70
C GLN A 277 9.11 1.88 23.21
N PRO A 278 7.80 2.17 23.34
CA PRO A 278 6.81 1.12 23.62
C PRO A 278 6.76 0.12 22.47
N PRO A 279 6.21 -1.10 22.70
CA PRO A 279 5.87 -2.01 21.62
C PRO A 279 5.10 -1.30 20.52
N ALA A 280 5.51 -1.51 19.28
CA ALA A 280 5.01 -0.78 18.12
C ALA A 280 4.44 -1.72 17.06
N GLN A 281 3.44 -1.23 16.33
CA GLN A 281 2.91 -1.96 15.20
C GLN A 281 3.90 -1.92 14.04
N GLU A 282 4.19 -3.08 13.47
CA GLU A 282 5.12 -3.28 12.36
C GLU A 282 4.44 -4.02 11.20
N ASN A 283 5.17 -4.13 10.09
CA ASN A 283 4.72 -4.90 8.93
C ASN A 283 4.96 -6.40 9.15
N ASN A 284 4.12 -7.23 8.52
CA ASN A 284 4.32 -8.67 8.47
C ASN A 284 5.57 -9.03 7.66
N PHE A 285 6.48 -9.80 8.25
CA PHE A 285 7.69 -10.31 7.60
C PHE A 285 7.53 -11.79 7.29
N LEU A 286 7.54 -12.16 6.01
CA LEU A 286 7.47 -13.57 5.62
C LEU A 286 8.87 -14.20 5.62
N PRO A 287 9.11 -15.27 6.41
CA PRO A 287 10.40 -15.95 6.40
C PRO A 287 10.67 -16.56 5.02
N PHE A 288 11.91 -16.36 4.52
CA PHE A 288 12.43 -16.92 3.26
C PHE A 288 11.62 -16.59 1.99
N GLY A 289 10.77 -15.55 2.03
CA GLY A 289 9.90 -15.20 0.91
C GLY A 289 8.81 -16.25 0.62
N TRP A 290 8.63 -17.21 1.52
CA TRP A 290 7.65 -18.27 1.41
C TRP A 290 6.26 -17.72 1.76
N ASN A 291 5.25 -18.04 0.96
CA ASN A 291 3.87 -17.71 1.30
C ASN A 291 3.24 -18.88 2.05
N ALA A 292 3.03 -18.71 3.36
CA ALA A 292 2.44 -19.71 4.24
C ALA A 292 1.15 -20.32 3.67
N ALA A 293 0.28 -19.48 3.08
CA ALA A 293 -1.02 -19.90 2.54
C ALA A 293 -0.94 -20.76 1.27
N GLN A 294 0.23 -20.91 0.64
CA GLN A 294 0.44 -21.74 -0.55
C GLN A 294 1.31 -22.97 -0.28
N ILE A 295 2.13 -22.93 0.77
CA ILE A 295 2.98 -24.06 1.18
C ILE A 295 2.26 -24.93 2.21
N PHE A 296 1.52 -24.30 3.11
CA PHE A 296 0.83 -24.96 4.20
C PHE A 296 -0.63 -25.20 3.86
N ASN A 297 -1.10 -26.43 4.03
CA ASN A 297 -2.45 -26.85 3.71
C ASN A 297 -3.22 -27.16 5.00
N VAL A 298 -3.67 -26.09 5.66
CA VAL A 298 -4.51 -26.19 6.87
C VAL A 298 -5.91 -26.78 6.65
N SER A 299 -6.23 -27.19 5.42
CA SER A 299 -7.54 -27.75 5.06
C SER A 299 -7.54 -29.27 4.99
N ASP A 300 -6.37 -29.91 5.02
CA ASP A 300 -6.28 -31.37 5.11
C ASP A 300 -6.17 -31.82 6.58
N THR A 301 -6.13 -33.14 6.81
CA THR A 301 -5.99 -33.71 8.17
C THR A 301 -4.52 -33.93 8.56
N ASN A 302 -3.58 -33.57 7.71
CA ASN A 302 -2.15 -33.77 7.94
C ASN A 302 -1.59 -32.56 8.68
N GLY A 303 -1.54 -32.67 10.01
CA GLY A 303 -0.97 -31.63 10.87
C GLY A 303 0.42 -31.14 10.43
N ASN A 304 1.21 -31.99 9.75
CA ASN A 304 2.60 -31.71 9.42
C ASN A 304 2.82 -30.75 8.23
N ASN A 305 1.77 -30.15 7.68
CA ASN A 305 1.89 -29.11 6.66
C ASN A 305 1.03 -27.89 7.01
N ASP A 306 0.76 -27.62 8.29
CA ASP A 306 -0.17 -26.55 8.71
C ASP A 306 0.51 -25.22 9.02
N GLY A 307 1.84 -25.15 9.05
CA GLY A 307 2.53 -23.89 9.36
C GLY A 307 4.05 -24.00 9.40
N TYR A 308 4.72 -22.85 9.59
CA TYR A 308 6.18 -22.76 9.62
C TYR A 308 6.84 -23.53 10.77
N ARG A 309 6.09 -23.90 11.82
CA ARG A 309 6.57 -24.75 12.91
C ARG A 309 7.15 -26.08 12.40
N GLU A 310 6.59 -26.59 11.30
CA GLU A 310 6.96 -27.87 10.68
C GLU A 310 8.33 -27.86 9.99
N ILE A 311 8.95 -26.68 9.81
CA ILE A 311 10.32 -26.57 9.29
C ILE A 311 11.33 -27.14 10.30
N ILE A 312 10.99 -27.09 11.60
CA ILE A 312 11.89 -27.47 12.70
C ILE A 312 11.35 -28.61 13.57
N GLU A 313 10.06 -28.93 13.47
CA GLU A 313 9.45 -30.05 14.20
C GLU A 313 9.72 -31.39 13.50
N VAL A 314 9.95 -32.44 14.30
CA VAL A 314 10.09 -33.80 13.79
C VAL A 314 8.70 -34.30 13.41
N PRO A 315 8.51 -34.93 12.24
CA PRO A 315 7.20 -35.40 11.82
C PRO A 315 6.53 -36.30 12.85
N GLY A 316 5.22 -36.12 13.05
CA GLY A 316 4.41 -37.00 13.90
C GLY A 316 4.48 -38.46 13.44
N ALA A 317 4.43 -39.41 14.39
CA ALA A 317 4.44 -40.83 14.06
C ALA A 317 3.19 -41.21 13.24
N GLY A 318 3.38 -41.79 12.05
CA GLY A 318 2.30 -42.30 11.20
C GLY A 318 1.91 -41.43 10.01
N THR A 319 2.53 -40.26 9.84
CA THR A 319 2.33 -39.36 8.69
C THR A 319 3.52 -39.39 7.75
N THR A 320 3.31 -39.67 6.45
CA THR A 320 4.37 -39.68 5.42
C THR A 320 4.93 -38.28 5.19
N THR A 321 6.18 -38.04 5.59
CA THR A 321 6.90 -36.79 5.34
C THR A 321 7.70 -36.88 4.04
N ARG A 322 7.58 -35.86 3.20
CA ARG A 322 8.73 -35.38 2.41
C ARG A 322 8.54 -33.90 2.08
N LEU A 323 8.97 -33.03 2.99
CA LEU A 323 9.44 -31.70 2.58
C LEU A 323 10.78 -31.94 1.89
N THR A 324 10.75 -32.17 0.56
CA THR A 324 11.97 -32.07 -0.24
C THR A 324 12.35 -30.60 -0.31
N CYS A 325 13.39 -30.22 0.41
CA CYS A 325 14.11 -28.97 0.16
C CYS A 325 14.62 -29.02 -1.30
N GLY A 326 14.05 -28.19 -2.16
CA GLY A 326 14.54 -27.88 -3.50
C GLY A 326 15.41 -26.64 -3.47
#